data_AF-A0A2T3B7L9-F1
#
_entry.id   AF-A0A2T3B7L9-F1
#
_cell.length_a   1.000
_cell.length_b   1.000
_cell.length_c   1.000
_cell.angle_alpha   90.00
_cell.angle_beta   90.00
_cell.angle_gamma   90.00
#
_symmetry.space_group_name_H-M   'P 1'
#
loop_
_entity.id
_entity.type
_entity.pdbx_description
1 polymer ?
#
loop_
_entity_poly.entity_id
_entity_poly.type
_entity_poly.pdbx_seq_one_letter_code
_entity_poly.pdbx_strand_id
1 'polypeptide(L)'
;MCYHKRIIYSCGHDGWGTEIRACDHQRAFDDGSWPIACPDMFAHPLHSVKLQRMCKDCNWKAARTADKLIQVKMAMRELNETVRKLKMAGASEVEEGLEDVGGRVEG
;
A
#
# COMPACT_ATOMS: atom_id res chain seq x y z
N MET A 1 1.00 -36.65 -1.24
CA MET A 1 1.02 -35.25 -0.79
C MET A 1 2.46 -34.76 -0.74
N CYS A 2 2.82 -33.76 -1.54
CA CYS A 2 4.15 -33.15 -1.51
C CYS A 2 4.26 -32.21 -0.32
N TYR A 3 5.35 -32.33 0.46
CA TYR A 3 5.61 -31.45 1.59
C TYR A 3 6.63 -30.39 1.21
N HIS A 4 6.28 -29.14 1.46
CA HIS A 4 7.11 -27.97 1.17
C HIS A 4 7.38 -27.18 2.44
N LYS A 5 8.49 -26.43 2.42
CA LYS A 5 8.74 -25.40 3.43
C LYS A 5 7.68 -24.32 3.31
N ARG A 6 7.02 -23.97 4.40
CA ARG A 6 6.09 -22.84 4.43
C ARG A 6 6.82 -21.60 4.89
N ILE A 7 6.70 -20.52 4.15
CA ILE A 7 7.22 -19.21 4.52
C ILE A 7 6.03 -18.38 5.00
N ILE A 8 6.12 -17.79 6.19
CA ILE A 8 5.10 -16.90 6.74
C ILE A 8 5.71 -15.50 6.85
N TYR A 9 5.19 -14.57 6.07
CA TYR A 9 5.64 -13.17 6.07
C TYR A 9 5.05 -12.41 7.25
N SER A 10 5.69 -11.30 7.65
CA SER A 10 5.19 -10.45 8.74
C SER A 10 3.84 -9.82 8.44
N CYS A 11 3.48 -9.69 7.15
CA CYS A 11 2.16 -9.25 6.69
C CYS A 11 1.06 -10.33 6.76
N GLY A 12 1.34 -11.52 7.31
CA GLY A 12 0.37 -12.61 7.50
C GLY A 12 0.13 -13.50 6.28
N HIS A 13 0.59 -13.11 5.09
CA HIS A 13 0.60 -13.97 3.92
C HIS A 13 1.61 -15.11 4.05
N ASP A 14 1.32 -16.22 3.38
CA ASP A 14 2.25 -17.32 3.22
C ASP A 14 2.81 -17.42 1.80
N GLY A 15 3.89 -18.18 1.68
CA GLY A 15 4.47 -18.59 0.42
C GLY A 15 5.11 -19.96 0.56
N TRP A 16 5.40 -20.55 -0.59
CA TRP A 16 6.01 -21.88 -0.67
C TRP A 16 7.52 -21.74 -0.91
N GLY A 17 8.29 -22.46 -0.10
CA GLY A 17 9.73 -22.61 -0.26
C GLY A 17 10.10 -23.91 -0.96
N THR A 18 11.31 -24.39 -0.70
CA THR A 18 11.81 -25.64 -1.28
C THR A 18 10.94 -26.82 -0.90
N GLU A 19 10.80 -27.77 -1.81
CA GLU A 19 10.24 -29.08 -1.49
C GLU A 19 11.14 -29.79 -0.47
N ILE A 20 10.49 -30.50 0.46
CA ILE A 20 11.10 -31.29 1.52
C ILE A 20 10.94 -32.77 1.23
N ARG A 21 9.77 -33.14 0.71
CA ARG A 21 9.44 -34.51 0.35
C ARG A 21 8.46 -34.52 -0.82
N ALA A 22 8.93 -35.03 -1.96
CA ALA A 22 8.10 -35.40 -3.09
C ALA A 22 7.14 -36.55 -2.71
N CYS A 23 5.92 -36.51 -3.22
CA CYS A 23 5.05 -37.68 -3.21
C CYS A 23 5.33 -38.58 -4.41
N ASP A 24 4.78 -39.80 -4.42
CA ASP A 24 5.03 -40.76 -5.50
C ASP A 24 4.60 -40.23 -6.87
N HIS A 25 3.57 -39.37 -6.91
CA HIS A 25 3.14 -38.72 -8.14
C HIS A 25 4.17 -37.72 -8.68
N GLN A 26 4.74 -36.90 -7.80
CA GLN A 26 5.82 -35.97 -8.17
C GLN A 26 7.08 -36.74 -8.58
N ARG A 27 7.42 -37.82 -7.87
CA ARG A 27 8.55 -38.69 -8.22
C ARG A 27 8.40 -39.33 -9.60
N ALA A 28 7.19 -39.83 -9.91
CA ALA A 28 6.89 -40.39 -11.22
C ALA A 28 6.92 -39.34 -12.34
N PHE A 29 6.62 -38.09 -12.02
CA PHE A 29 6.82 -36.99 -12.96
C PHE A 29 8.31 -36.71 -13.18
N ASP A 30 9.09 -36.62 -12.10
CA ASP A 30 10.52 -36.33 -12.17
C ASP A 30 11.32 -37.44 -12.87
N ASP A 31 10.89 -38.70 -12.76
CA ASP A 31 11.51 -39.84 -13.45
C ASP A 31 10.99 -40.07 -14.89
N GLY A 32 10.02 -39.27 -15.33
CA GLY A 32 9.45 -39.32 -16.68
C GLY A 32 8.41 -40.42 -16.91
N SER A 33 8.06 -41.21 -15.88
CA SER A 33 7.01 -42.24 -15.96
C SER A 33 5.60 -41.64 -16.00
N TRP A 34 5.45 -40.37 -15.64
CA TRP A 34 4.18 -39.66 -15.63
C TRP A 34 4.31 -38.26 -16.25
N PRO A 35 3.33 -37.80 -17.07
CA PRO A 35 3.49 -36.53 -17.82
C PRO A 35 3.13 -35.26 -17.04
N ILE A 36 2.51 -35.37 -15.85
CA ILE A 36 1.94 -34.22 -15.12
C ILE A 36 2.47 -34.17 -13.68
N ALA A 37 3.06 -33.04 -13.29
CA ALA A 37 3.53 -32.81 -11.92
C ALA A 37 2.37 -32.79 -10.90
N CYS A 38 2.70 -33.05 -9.62
CA CYS A 38 1.70 -32.99 -8.55
C CYS A 38 1.31 -31.52 -8.30
N PRO A 39 0.01 -31.14 -8.37
CA PRO A 39 -0.41 -29.76 -8.13
C PRO A 39 -0.52 -29.41 -6.64
N ASP A 40 -0.57 -30.42 -5.77
CA ASP A 40 -0.90 -30.22 -4.37
C ASP A 40 0.35 -29.96 -3.52
N MET A 41 0.39 -28.78 -2.89
CA MET A 41 1.44 -28.39 -1.94
C MET A 41 0.93 -28.40 -0.51
N PHE A 42 1.60 -29.16 0.36
CA PHE A 42 1.29 -29.21 1.79
C PHE A 42 2.42 -28.62 2.62
N ALA A 43 2.06 -27.85 3.64
CA ALA A 43 3.03 -27.30 4.57
C ALA A 43 3.49 -28.37 5.57
N HIS A 44 4.80 -28.57 5.68
CA HIS A 44 5.32 -29.42 6.76
C HIS A 44 5.30 -28.65 8.10
N PRO A 45 4.70 -29.20 9.18
CA PRO A 45 4.57 -28.51 10.47
C PRO A 45 5.89 -28.00 11.04
N LEU A 46 6.95 -28.81 10.94
CA LEU A 46 8.29 -28.49 11.50
C LEU A 46 9.18 -27.64 10.58
N HIS A 47 8.77 -27.38 9.34
CA HIS A 47 9.59 -26.65 8.38
C HIS A 47 8.92 -25.35 7.92
N SER A 48 8.15 -24.75 8.84
CA SER A 48 7.60 -23.42 8.66
C SER A 48 8.58 -22.39 9.19
N VAL A 49 8.90 -21.38 8.38
CA VAL A 49 9.82 -20.28 8.73
C VAL A 49 9.05 -18.97 8.71
N LYS A 50 9.16 -18.21 9.79
CA LYS A 50 8.62 -16.84 9.87
C LYS A 50 9.68 -15.85 9.40
N LEU A 51 9.35 -15.03 8.41
CA LEU A 51 10.22 -13.96 7.92
C LEU A 51 9.71 -12.61 8.42
N GLN A 52 10.59 -11.83 9.05
CA GLN A 52 10.33 -10.45 9.49
C GLN A 52 10.38 -9.46 8.33
N ARG A 53 9.77 -9.80 7.20
CA ARG A 53 9.62 -8.93 6.03
C ARG A 53 8.25 -9.12 5.42
N MET A 54 7.77 -8.08 4.73
CA MET A 54 6.53 -8.15 3.97
C MET A 54 6.71 -8.98 2.69
N CYS A 55 5.64 -9.60 2.21
CA CYS A 55 5.64 -10.22 0.88
C CYS A 55 5.75 -9.14 -0.21
N LYS A 56 6.15 -9.53 -1.42
CA LYS A 56 6.36 -8.62 -2.54
C LYS A 56 5.12 -7.77 -2.84
N ASP A 57 3.94 -8.38 -2.82
CA ASP A 57 2.68 -7.70 -3.13
C ASP A 57 2.31 -6.67 -2.07
N CYS A 58 2.46 -7.03 -0.80
CA CYS A 58 2.23 -6.09 0.31
C CYS A 58 3.23 -4.94 0.29
N ASN A 59 4.50 -5.22 -0.02
CA ASN A 59 5.52 -4.20 -0.12
C ASN A 59 5.20 -3.20 -1.25
N TRP A 60 4.79 -3.71 -2.42
CA TRP A 60 4.38 -2.87 -3.54
C TRP A 60 3.15 -2.01 -3.22
N LYS A 61 2.13 -2.59 -2.58
CA LYS A 61 0.94 -1.85 -2.12
C LYS A 61 1.31 -0.78 -1.11
N ALA A 62 2.19 -1.09 -0.16
CA ALA A 62 2.66 -0.14 0.85
C ALA A 62 3.39 1.06 0.22
N ALA A 63 4.29 0.81 -0.72
CA ALA A 63 4.98 1.86 -1.48
C ALA A 63 3.99 2.77 -2.21
N ARG A 64 3.03 2.18 -2.94
CA ARG A 64 2.01 2.95 -3.66
C ARG A 64 1.13 3.80 -2.74
N THR A 65 0.80 3.29 -1.55
CA THR A 65 0.06 4.04 -0.54
C THR A 65 0.89 5.20 0.01
N ALA A 66 2.18 4.98 0.27
CA ALA A 66 3.08 6.03 0.72
C ALA A 66 3.18 7.18 -0.31
N ASP A 67 3.30 6.85 -1.59
CA ASP A 67 3.34 7.85 -2.67
C ASP A 67 2.05 8.68 -2.72
N LYS A 68 0.89 8.02 -2.61
CA LYS A 68 -0.41 8.71 -2.56
C LYS A 68 -0.52 9.63 -1.35
N LEU A 69 -0.02 9.21 -0.19
CA LEU A 69 -0.03 10.05 1.01
C LEU A 69 0.84 11.30 0.85
N ILE A 70 1.96 11.20 0.13
CA ILE A 70 2.79 12.37 -0.20
C ILE A 70 2.01 13.33 -1.10
N GLN A 71 1.36 12.83 -2.16
CA GLN A 71 0.56 13.64 -3.06
C GLN A 71 -0.59 14.36 -2.33
N VAL A 72 -1.30 13.65 -1.46
CA VAL A 72 -2.39 14.23 -0.64
C VAL A 72 -1.85 15.32 0.28
N LYS A 73 -0.69 15.11 0.93
CA LYS A 73 -0.06 16.13 1.78
C LYS A 73 0.32 17.39 0.99
N MET A 74 0.84 17.23 -0.23
CA MET A 74 1.18 18.37 -1.10
C MET A 74 -0.08 19.14 -1.50
N ALA A 75 -1.13 18.44 -1.95
CA ALA A 75 -2.41 19.05 -2.30
C ALA A 75 -3.04 19.80 -1.11
N MET A 76 -2.96 19.24 0.10
CA MET A 76 -3.44 19.90 1.32
C MET A 76 -2.65 21.17 1.65
N ARG A 77 -1.32 21.18 1.43
CA ARG A 77 -0.50 22.38 1.62
C ARG A 77 -0.89 23.46 0.63
N GLU A 78 -1.00 23.12 -0.65
CA GLU A 78 -1.40 24.06 -1.71
C GLU A 78 -2.78 24.65 -1.44
N LEU A 79 -3.76 23.81 -1.07
CA LEU A 79 -5.10 24.25 -0.70
C LEU A 79 -5.09 25.19 0.51
N ASN A 80 -4.28 24.89 1.53
CA ASN A 80 -4.16 25.77 2.70
C ASN A 80 -3.55 27.13 2.33
N GLU A 81 -2.58 27.15 1.43
CA GLU A 81 -1.97 28.40 0.95
C GLU A 81 -2.94 29.22 0.11
N THR A 82 -3.73 28.59 -0.77
CA THR A 82 -4.73 29.29 -1.59
C THR A 82 -5.84 29.85 -0.72
N VAL A 83 -6.36 29.08 0.24
CA VAL A 83 -7.34 29.56 1.22
C VAL A 83 -6.79 30.73 2.05
N ARG A 84 -5.52 30.67 2.48
CA ARG A 84 -4.90 31.78 3.21
C ARG A 84 -4.82 33.05 2.37
N LYS A 85 -4.40 32.94 1.10
CA LYS A 85 -4.33 34.06 0.16
C LYS A 85 -5.71 34.68 -0.08
N LEU A 86 -6.73 33.85 -0.32
CA LEU A 86 -8.12 34.30 -0.51
C LEU A 86 -8.68 34.99 0.74
N LYS A 87 -8.39 34.48 1.95
CA LYS A 87 -8.78 35.15 3.20
C LYS A 87 -8.10 36.51 3.37
N MET A 88 -6.85 36.65 2.95
CA MET A 88 -6.13 37.93 3.01
C MET A 88 -6.65 38.92 1.96
N ALA A 89 -6.91 38.47 0.73
CA ALA A 89 -7.47 39.31 -0.33
C ALA A 89 -8.92 39.76 -0.03
N GLY A 90 -9.76 38.84 0.46
CA GLY A 90 -11.11 39.18 0.88
C GLY A 90 -11.16 40.03 2.16
N ALA A 91 -10.09 40.10 2.95
CA ALA A 91 -10.00 41.04 4.08
C ALA A 91 -9.62 42.47 3.62
N SER A 92 -8.79 42.60 2.58
CA SER A 92 -8.45 43.91 2.01
C SER A 92 -9.61 44.56 1.24
N GLU A 93 -10.45 43.76 0.56
CA GLU A 93 -11.62 44.28 -0.15
C GLU A 93 -12.73 44.79 0.79
N VAL A 94 -12.76 44.33 2.05
CA VAL A 94 -13.74 44.76 3.06
C VAL A 94 -13.31 46.05 3.76
N GLU A 95 -12.01 46.33 3.90
CA GLU A 95 -11.53 47.62 4.42
C GLU A 95 -11.71 48.76 3.40
N GLU A 96 -11.45 48.54 2.10
CA GLU A 96 -11.66 49.56 1.07
C GLU A 96 -13.15 49.95 0.90
N GLY A 97 -14.10 49.05 1.20
CA GLY A 97 -15.53 49.33 1.16
C GLY A 97 -16.10 50.09 2.37
N LEU A 98 -15.33 50.23 3.46
CA LEU A 98 -15.75 50.92 4.69
C LEU A 98 -15.31 52.39 4.74
N GLU A 99 -14.36 52.81 3.89
CA GLU A 99 -13.90 54.21 3.80
C GLU A 99 -14.78 55.09 2.90
N ASP A 100 -15.57 54.51 1.98
CA ASP A 100 -16.40 55.26 1.01
C ASP A 100 -17.79 55.69 1.55
N VAL A 101 -18.26 55.14 2.68
CA VAL A 101 -19.61 55.44 3.22
C VAL A 101 -19.61 56.60 4.24
N GLY A 102 -18.45 57.19 4.53
CA GLY A 102 -18.25 58.11 5.66
C GLY A 102 -18.48 59.61 5.42
N GLY A 103 -19.02 60.06 4.27
CA GLY A 103 -18.98 61.49 3.95
C GLY A 103 -20.12 62.06 3.11
N ARG A 104 -21.34 62.16 3.65
CA ARG A 104 -22.23 63.34 3.43
C ARG A 104 -23.45 63.32 4.35
N VAL A 105 -23.45 64.17 5.39
CA VAL A 105 -24.69 64.68 5.98
C VAL A 105 -24.50 66.18 6.18
N GLU A 106 -24.99 66.95 5.21
CA GLU A 106 -25.21 68.39 5.35
C GLU A 106 -26.58 68.59 6.02
N GLY A 107 -26.62 69.40 7.06
CA GLY A 107 -27.82 69.83 7.77
C GLY A 107 -27.49 70.94 8.76
#